data_AF-A0A8J7ZEC5-F1
#
_entry.id   AF-A0A8J7ZEC5-F1
#
_cell.length_a   1.000
_cell.length_b   1.000
_cell.length_c   1.000
_cell.angle_alpha   90.00
_cell.angle_beta   90.00
_cell.angle_gamma   90.00
#
_symmetry.space_group_name_H-M   'P 1'
#
loop_
_entity.id
_entity.type
_entity.pdbx_description
1 polymer ?
#
loop_
_entity_poly.entity_id
_entity_poly.type
_entity_poly.pdbx_seq_one_letter_code
_entity_poly.pdbx_strand_id
1 'polypeptide(L)' 'MDYQIKNEIGKLKSIFMYRPASEIELVTKEMLENYRFRDVPKLPKMQEEFDDFISILKYEGVSIEYLN' A
#
# COMPACT_ATOMS: atom_id res chain seq x y z
N MET A 1 -17.45 12.33 5.46
CA MET A 1 -16.88 12.80 4.18
C MET A 1 -17.48 11.94 3.09
N ASP A 2 -18.02 12.54 2.03
CA ASP A 2 -18.51 11.78 0.88
C ASP A 2 -17.36 11.57 -0.10
N TYR A 3 -16.93 10.32 -0.26
CA TYR A 3 -15.88 9.95 -1.22
C TYR A 3 -16.49 9.81 -2.62
N GLN A 4 -15.87 10.45 -3.61
CA GLN A 4 -16.33 10.38 -5.00
C GLN A 4 -15.14 10.20 -5.95
N ILE A 5 -15.19 9.12 -6.73
CA ILE A 5 -14.22 8.82 -7.78
C ILE A 5 -14.89 9.11 -9.12
N LYS A 6 -14.30 10.01 -9.91
CA LYS A 6 -14.86 10.43 -11.21
C LYS A 6 -14.07 9.92 -12.41
N ASN A 7 -12.80 9.60 -12.20
CA ASN A 7 -11.86 9.17 -13.23
C ASN A 7 -10.62 8.55 -12.57
N GLU A 8 -9.77 7.93 -13.39
CA GLU A 8 -8.54 7.26 -12.96
C GLU A 8 -7.26 8.10 -13.17
N ILE A 9 -7.33 9.19 -13.94
CA ILE A 9 -6.15 9.96 -14.40
C ILE A 9 -6.10 11.41 -13.91
N GLY A 10 -7.18 11.92 -13.30
CA GLY A 10 -7.25 13.28 -12.77
C GLY A 10 -6.42 13.45 -11.49
N LYS A 11 -6.33 14.69 -11.01
CA LYS A 11 -5.56 14.99 -9.80
C LYS A 11 -6.12 14.22 -8.60
N LEU A 12 -5.30 13.34 -8.03
CA LEU A 12 -5.61 12.59 -6.83
C LEU A 12 -5.74 13.54 -5.62
N LYS A 13 -6.79 13.36 -4.82
CA LYS A 13 -7.09 14.21 -3.65
C LYS A 13 -6.89 13.47 -2.34
N SER A 14 -7.42 12.25 -2.27
CA SER A 14 -7.27 11.39 -1.10
C SER A 14 -7.07 9.94 -1.53
N ILE A 15 -6.40 9.17 -0.69
CA ILE A 15 -6.17 7.74 -0.89
C ILE A 15 -6.30 6.98 0.43
N PHE A 16 -6.88 5.78 0.36
CA PHE A 16 -6.88 4.82 1.46
C PHE A 16 -5.72 3.86 1.30
N MET A 17 -4.94 3.69 2.36
CA MET A 17 -3.74 2.85 2.33
C MET A 17 -3.69 1.97 3.58
N TYR A 18 -3.23 0.74 3.40
CA TYR A 18 -2.88 -0.15 4.51
C TYR A 18 -1.37 -0.30 4.53
N ARG A 19 -0.73 0.02 5.67
CA ARG A 19 0.72 -0.14 5.82
C ARG A 19 1.02 -1.59 6.19
N PRO A 20 1.84 -2.31 5.41
CA PRO A 20 2.18 -3.69 5.72
C PRO A 20 2.81 -3.84 7.11
N ALA A 21 2.40 -4.85 7.86
CA ALA A 21 2.86 -5.17 9.20
C ALA A 21 3.14 -6.69 9.35
N SER A 22 2.99 -7.23 10.55
CA SER A 22 3.36 -8.61 10.88
C SER A 22 2.63 -9.67 10.07
N GLU A 23 1.51 -9.34 9.42
CA GLU A 23 0.80 -10.26 8.52
C GLU A 23 1.67 -10.71 7.33
N ILE A 24 2.64 -9.89 6.92
CA ILE A 24 3.60 -10.24 5.87
C ILE A 24 4.50 -11.40 6.29
N GLU A 25 4.84 -11.51 7.58
CA GLU A 25 5.70 -12.58 8.10
C GLU A 25 5.00 -13.95 8.08
N LEU A 26 3.66 -13.96 7.99
CA LEU A 26 2.87 -15.17 7.87
C LEU A 26 2.91 -15.77 6.46
N VAL A 27 3.41 -15.04 5.47
CA VAL A 27 3.48 -15.52 4.09
C VAL A 27 4.58 -16.57 3.94
N THR A 28 4.17 -17.84 3.89
CA THR A 28 5.09 -18.98 3.68
C THR A 28 5.31 -19.27 2.20
N LYS A 29 6.34 -20.04 1.87
CA LYS A 29 6.62 -20.45 0.47
C LYS A 29 5.48 -21.23 -0.18
N GLU A 30 4.81 -22.10 0.57
CA GLU A 30 3.65 -22.88 0.11
C GLU A 30 2.43 -21.99 -0.18
N MET A 31 2.30 -20.88 0.54
CA MET A 31 1.29 -19.87 0.27
C MET A 31 1.56 -19.13 -1.04
N LEU A 32 2.82 -18.89 -1.44
CA LEU A 32 3.13 -18.11 -2.64
C LEU A 32 2.51 -18.68 -3.93
N GLU A 33 2.54 -20.01 -4.10
CA GLU A 33 1.95 -20.69 -5.26
C GLU A 33 0.43 -20.51 -5.32
N ASN A 34 -0.22 -20.51 -4.15
CA ASN A 34 -1.67 -20.38 -4.03
C ASN A 34 -2.14 -18.91 -4.15
N TYR A 35 -1.37 -17.97 -3.61
CA TYR A 35 -1.71 -16.53 -3.59
C TYR A 35 -1.10 -15.73 -4.75
N ARG A 36 -0.41 -16.41 -5.69
CA ARG A 36 0.22 -15.80 -6.87
C ARG A 36 1.21 -14.68 -6.53
N PHE A 37 1.88 -14.80 -5.39
CA PHE A 37 3.02 -13.94 -5.09
C PHE A 37 4.21 -14.38 -5.95
N ARG A 38 4.97 -13.40 -6.46
CA ARG A 38 6.15 -13.68 -7.30
C ARG A 38 7.38 -14.09 -6.50
N ASP A 39 7.46 -13.69 -5.23
CA ASP A 39 8.58 -13.95 -4.32
C ASP A 39 8.12 -13.88 -2.85
N VAL A 40 8.93 -14.38 -1.92
CA VAL A 40 8.73 -14.24 -0.48
C VAL A 40 8.86 -12.76 -0.11
N PRO A 41 7.81 -12.15 0.47
CA PRO A 41 7.87 -10.75 0.86
C PRO A 41 8.83 -10.53 2.04
N LYS A 42 9.48 -9.36 2.07
CA LYS A 42 10.38 -8.93 3.16
C LYS A 42 9.81 -7.69 3.81
N LEU A 43 9.26 -7.85 5.02
CA LEU A 43 8.55 -6.77 5.73
C LEU A 43 9.36 -5.46 5.84
N PRO A 44 10.64 -5.45 6.25
CA PRO A 44 11.39 -4.19 6.36
C PRO A 44 11.51 -3.46 5.02
N LYS A 45 11.74 -4.19 3.93
CA LYS A 45 11.87 -3.61 2.60
C LYS A 45 10.53 -3.10 2.07
N MET A 46 9.45 -3.83 2.29
CA MET A 46 8.11 -3.39 1.92
C MET A 46 7.69 -2.14 2.68
N GLN A 47 8.04 -2.04 3.95
CA GLN A 47 7.78 -0.84 4.76
C GLN A 47 8.59 0.36 4.28
N GLU A 48 9.86 0.18 3.95
CA GLU A 48 10.71 1.21 3.33
C GLU A 48 10.08 1.72 2.03
N GLU A 49 9.75 0.82 1.09
CA GLU A 49 9.14 1.19 -0.20
C GLU A 49 7.76 1.86 -0.03
N PHE A 50 6.97 1.40 0.95
CA PHE A 50 5.70 2.03 1.30
C PHE A 50 5.91 3.43 1.84
N ASP A 51 6.84 3.63 2.77
CA ASP A 51 7.10 4.94 3.38
C ASP A 51 7.65 5.95 2.34
N ASP A 52 8.45 5.48 1.38
CA ASP A 52 8.89 6.27 0.22
C ASP A 52 7.70 6.68 -0.66
N PHE A 53 6.81 5.75 -0.99
CA PHE A 53 5.62 6.04 -1.78
C PHE A 53 4.70 7.07 -1.09
N ILE A 54 4.49 6.91 0.21
CA ILE A 54 3.73 7.85 1.04
C ILE A 54 4.37 9.24 1.06
N SER A 55 5.69 9.31 1.09
CA SER A 55 6.43 10.57 1.08
C SER A 55 6.21 11.35 -0.22
N ILE A 56 6.21 10.66 -1.36
CA ILE A 56 5.88 11.25 -2.67
C ILE A 56 4.44 11.78 -2.68
N LEU A 57 3.48 10.99 -2.21
CA LEU A 57 2.07 11.40 -2.18
C LEU A 57 1.85 12.62 -1.28
N LYS A 58 2.49 12.67 -0.11
CA LYS A 58 2.44 13.82 0.80
C LYS A 58 3.05 15.07 0.17
N TYR A 59 4.18 14.92 -0.52
CA TYR A 59 4.83 16.01 -1.25
C TYR A 59 3.91 16.59 -2.34
N GLU A 60 3.18 15.73 -3.06
CA GLU A 60 2.18 16.14 -4.06
C GLU A 60 0.87 16.70 -3.46
N GLY A 61 0.76 16.73 -2.12
CA GLY A 61 -0.37 17.28 -1.39
C GLY A 61 -1.60 16.36 -1.34
N VAL A 62 -1.42 15.05 -1.49
CA VAL A 62 -2.49 14.05 -1.38
C VAL A 62 -2.78 13.74 0.09
N SER A 63 -4.06 13.73 0.47
CA SER A 63 -4.50 13.30 1.80
C SER A 63 -4.45 11.79 1.92
N ILE A 64 -3.86 11.29 3.00
CA ILE A 64 -3.67 9.85 3.21
C ILE A 64 -4.51 9.40 4.39
N GLU A 65 -5.34 8.41 4.15
CA GLU A 65 -6.17 7.77 5.17
C GLU A 65 -5.68 6.34 5.38
N TYR A 66 -5.26 6.03 6.60
CA TYR A 66 -4.79 4.69 6.94
C TYR A 66 -5.97 3.79 7.31
N LEU A 67 -5.99 2.60 6.71
CA LEU A 67 -6.87 1.51 7.13
C LEU A 67 -6.26 0.86 8.39
N ASN A 68 -7.08 0.69 9.42
CA ASN A 68 -6.73 -0.05 10.64
C ASN A 68 -6.99 -1.55 10.47
#